data_AF-E6VX23-F1
#
_entry.id   AF-E6VX23-F1
#
_cell.length_a   1.000
_cell.length_b   1.000
_cell.length_c   1.000
_cell.angle_alpha   90.00
_cell.angle_beta   90.00
_cell.angle_gamma   90.00
#
_symmetry.space_group_name_H-M   'P 1'
#
loop_
_entity.id
_entity.type
_entity.pdbx_description
1 polymer ?
#
loop_
_entity_poly.entity_id
_entity_poly.type
_entity_poly.pdbx_seq_one_letter_code
_entity_poly.pdbx_strand_id
1 'polypeptide(L)' 'MEMSKTIKLSPALKENLMSSFNHNVIKHKVGLLNLTEELDNVSKACRLMGFSRGTFYRYQAAKEEGGVEALLDN' A
#
# COMPACT_ATOMS: atom_id res chain seq x y z
N MET A 1 25.27 -35.23 -2.65
CA MET A 1 25.85 -34.00 -3.23
C MET A 1 24.69 -33.23 -3.85
N GLU A 2 23.86 -32.58 -3.03
CA GLU A 2 22.77 -31.76 -3.53
C GLU A 2 23.21 -30.31 -3.53
N MET A 3 23.54 -29.82 -4.73
CA MET A 3 23.83 -28.42 -4.99
C MET A 3 22.49 -27.68 -5.07
N SER A 4 21.93 -27.34 -3.90
CA SER A 4 20.83 -26.37 -3.82
C SER A 4 21.28 -25.08 -4.52
N LYS A 5 20.89 -24.91 -5.78
CA LYS A 5 21.09 -23.68 -6.53
C LYS A 5 20.13 -22.64 -5.97
N THR A 6 20.51 -22.03 -4.86
CA THR A 6 19.91 -20.77 -4.43
C THR A 6 20.28 -19.74 -5.48
N ILE A 7 19.30 -19.30 -6.27
CA ILE A 7 19.47 -18.17 -7.19
C ILE A 7 19.86 -16.96 -6.32
N LYS A 8 21.14 -16.57 -6.36
CA LYS A 8 21.60 -15.32 -5.74
C LYS A 8 20.99 -14.16 -6.54
N LEU A 9 19.82 -13.69 -6.11
CA LEU A 9 19.29 -12.42 -6.60
C LEU A 9 20.30 -11.32 -6.28
N SER A 10 20.72 -10.55 -7.28
CA SER A 10 21.61 -9.42 -7.08
C SER A 10 20.96 -8.36 -6.16
N PRO A 11 21.74 -7.66 -5.32
CA PRO A 11 21.21 -6.65 -4.40
C PRO A 11 20.36 -5.58 -5.09
N ALA A 12 20.77 -5.13 -6.27
CA ALA A 12 20.07 -4.12 -7.06
C ALA A 12 18.68 -4.57 -7.55
N LEU A 13 18.49 -5.86 -7.88
CA LEU A 13 17.17 -6.37 -8.28
C LEU A 13 16.21 -6.47 -7.08
N LYS A 14 16.73 -6.76 -5.88
CA LYS A 14 15.94 -6.78 -4.65
C LYS A 14 15.48 -5.38 -4.26
N GLU A 15 16.37 -4.39 -4.36
CA GLU A 15 16.08 -2.99 -4.06
C GLU A 15 15.02 -2.39 -5.01
N ASN A 16 15.16 -2.61 -6.32
CA ASN A 16 14.21 -2.10 -7.32
C ASN A 16 12.82 -2.74 -7.16
N LEU A 17 12.75 -4.03 -6.83
CA LEU A 17 11.49 -4.72 -6.56
C LEU A 17 10.81 -4.17 -5.30
N MET A 18 11.59 -3.97 -4.22
CA MET A 18 11.08 -3.42 -2.95
C MET A 18 10.53 -2.00 -3.15
N SER A 19 11.24 -1.16 -3.89
CA SER A 19 10.81 0.21 -4.25
C SER A 19 9.52 0.20 -5.08
N SER A 20 9.45 -0.63 -6.11
CA SER A 20 8.27 -0.74 -6.98
C SER A 20 7.04 -1.28 -6.24
N PHE A 21 7.23 -2.23 -5.32
CA PHE A 21 6.16 -2.76 -4.50
C PHE A 21 5.58 -1.70 -3.56
N ASN A 22 6.45 -0.96 -2.86
CA ASN A 22 6.06 0.13 -1.97
C ASN A 22 5.24 1.19 -2.69
N HIS A 23 5.67 1.60 -3.90
CA HIS A 23 4.92 2.56 -4.71
C HIS A 23 3.52 2.05 -5.09
N ASN A 24 3.37 0.77 -5.45
CA ASN A 24 2.07 0.18 -5.75
C ASN A 24 1.17 0.12 -4.52
N VAL A 25 1.73 -0.20 -3.34
CA VAL A 25 1.00 -0.21 -2.08
C VAL A 25 0.51 1.19 -1.72
N ILE A 26 1.38 2.22 -1.78
CA ILE A 26 0.99 3.61 -1.53
C ILE A 26 -0.13 4.03 -2.47
N LYS A 27 0.03 3.80 -3.78
CA LYS A 27 -0.97 4.18 -4.78
C LYS A 27 -2.34 3.56 -4.48
N HIS A 28 -2.35 2.31 -4.02
CA HIS A 28 -3.60 1.62 -3.68
C HIS A 28 -4.25 2.20 -2.41
N LYS A 29 -3.45 2.50 -1.37
CA LYS A 29 -3.93 3.15 -0.13
C LYS A 29 -4.44 4.57 -0.38
N VAL A 30 -3.71 5.38 -1.13
CA VAL A 30 -4.12 6.73 -1.56
C VAL A 30 -5.38 6.67 -2.42
N GLY A 31 -5.47 5.68 -3.31
CA GLY A 31 -6.66 5.45 -4.13
C GLY A 31 -7.94 5.27 -3.31
N LEU A 32 -7.87 4.58 -2.16
CA LEU A 32 -9.01 4.42 -1.25
C LEU A 32 -9.46 5.75 -0.64
N LEU A 33 -8.51 6.58 -0.23
CA LEU A 33 -8.80 7.89 0.37
C LEU A 33 -9.44 8.82 -0.66
N ASN A 34 -8.87 8.88 -1.87
CA ASN A 34 -9.40 9.71 -2.94
C ASN A 34 -10.78 9.23 -3.42
N LEU A 35 -10.98 7.92 -3.58
CA LEU A 35 -12.28 7.37 -3.97
C LEU A 35 -13.37 7.69 -2.95
N THR A 36 -12.99 7.77 -1.66
CA THR A 36 -13.93 8.15 -0.60
C THR A 36 -14.34 9.61 -0.71
N GLU A 37 -13.39 10.50 -1.01
CA GLU A 37 -13.65 11.93 -1.26
C GLU A 37 -14.52 12.14 -2.52
N GLU A 38 -14.24 11.40 -3.61
CA GLU A 38 -15.01 11.48 -4.86
C GLU A 38 -16.45 10.99 -4.72
N LEU A 39 -16.66 9.96 -3.90
CA LEU A 39 -18.00 9.36 -3.69
C LEU A 39 -18.78 10.01 -2.55
N ASP A 40 -18.12 10.85 -1.73
CA ASP A 40 -18.61 11.32 -0.44
C ASP A 40 -19.22 10.19 0.42
N ASN A 41 -18.63 8.99 0.34
CA ASN A 41 -19.17 7.79 0.99
C ASN A 41 -18.11 6.71 1.28
N VAL A 42 -17.67 6.66 2.54
CA VAL A 42 -16.67 5.70 3.05
C VAL A 42 -17.09 4.26 2.80
N SER A 43 -18.35 3.91 3.06
CA SER A 43 -18.81 2.52 2.97
C SER A 43 -18.82 2.00 1.54
N LYS A 44 -19.19 2.87 0.57
CA LYS A 44 -19.21 2.54 -0.85
C LYS A 44 -17.79 2.40 -1.40
N ALA A 45 -16.90 3.34 -1.09
CA ALA A 45 -15.49 3.28 -1.51
C ALA A 45 -14.79 2.03 -0.95
N CYS A 46 -14.95 1.76 0.35
CA CYS A 46 -14.43 0.56 1.01
C CYS A 46 -14.91 -0.73 0.33
N ARG A 47 -16.21 -0.82 0.02
CA ARG A 47 -16.79 -1.99 -0.65
C ARG A 47 -16.22 -2.20 -2.05
N LEU A 48 -16.02 -1.13 -2.82
CA LEU A 48 -15.49 -1.19 -4.19
C LEU A 48 -14.02 -1.62 -4.21
N MET A 49 -13.22 -1.18 -3.24
CA MET A 49 -11.79 -1.48 -3.18
C MET A 49 -11.43 -2.70 -2.32
N GLY A 50 -12.41 -3.35 -1.68
CA GLY A 50 -12.19 -4.54 -0.86
C GLY A 50 -11.59 -4.25 0.51
N PHE A 51 -11.79 -3.03 1.04
CA PHE A 51 -11.32 -2.64 2.37
C PHE A 51 -12.44 -2.61 3.41
N SER A 52 -12.05 -2.72 4.68
CA SER A 52 -12.94 -2.43 5.80
C SER A 52 -12.92 -0.94 6.15
N ARG A 53 -14.03 -0.43 6.70
CA ARG A 53 -14.10 0.94 7.23
C ARG A 53 -13.01 1.23 8.27
N GLY A 54 -12.65 0.25 9.10
CA GLY A 54 -11.57 0.40 10.08
C GLY A 54 -10.21 0.61 9.42
N THR A 55 -9.99 0.04 8.23
CA THR A 55 -8.74 0.25 7.47
C THR A 55 -8.68 1.65 6.86
N PHE A 56 -9.80 2.14 6.35
CA PHE A 56 -9.91 3.52 5.90
C PHE A 56 -9.49 4.51 6.99
N TYR A 57 -10.05 4.40 8.21
CA TYR A 57 -9.72 5.34 9.28
C TYR A 57 -8.26 5.28 9.74
N ARG A 58 -7.61 4.10 9.67
CA ARG A 58 -6.15 4.01 9.93
C ARG A 58 -5.34 4.74 8.88
N TYR A 59 -5.65 4.55 7.59
CA TYR A 59 -4.96 5.25 6.51
C TYR A 59 -5.24 6.75 6.52
N GLN A 60 -6.46 7.16 6.86
CA GLN A 60 -6.79 8.57 7.04
C GLN A 60 -5.95 9.19 8.16
N ALA A 61 -5.93 8.57 9.34
CA ALA A 61 -5.14 9.06 10.47
C ALA A 61 -3.64 9.12 10.13
N ALA A 62 -3.09 8.09 9.50
CA ALA A 62 -1.70 8.08 9.06
C ALA A 62 -1.38 9.20 8.05
N LYS A 63 -2.27 9.43 7.07
CA LYS A 63 -2.13 10.54 6.11
C LYS A 63 -2.20 11.91 6.80
N GLU A 64 -3.07 12.06 7.79
CA GLU A 64 -3.22 13.30 8.55
C GLU A 64 -2.02 13.56 9.48
N GLU A 65 -1.43 12.52 10.06
CA GLU A 65 -0.29 12.63 10.98
C GLU A 65 1.06 12.80 10.26
N GLY A 66 1.30 12.05 9.18
CA GLY A 66 2.62 11.98 8.52
C GLY A 66 2.57 12.06 6.99
N GLY A 67 1.45 12.47 6.41
CA GLY A 67 1.30 12.61 4.97
C GLY A 67 1.26 11.28 4.22
N VAL A 68 1.49 11.32 2.91
CA VAL A 68 1.40 10.13 2.04
C VAL A 68 2.47 9.08 2.40
N GLU A 69 3.65 9.51 2.85
CA GLU A 69 4.74 8.61 3.23
C GLU A 69 4.38 7.74 4.44
N ALA A 70 3.59 8.25 5.39
CA ALA A 70 3.12 7.49 6.55
C ALA A 70 2.17 6.33 6.19
N LEU A 71 1.68 6.27 4.94
CA LEU A 71 0.91 5.13 4.46
C LEU A 71 1.78 3.91 4.18
N LEU A 72 3.11 4.02 4.12
CA LEU A 72 3.99 2.88 3.91
C LEU A 72 4.00 1.92 5.10
N ASP A 73 4.05 2.46 6.32
CA ASP A 73 4.31 1.72 7.56
C ASP A 73 3.04 1.26 8.30
N ASN A 74 1.85 1.39 7.68
CA ASN A 74 0.52 1.16 8.30
C ASN A 74 -0.27 -0.06 7.77
#